data_AF-A0A522RBL7-F1
#
_entry.id   AF-A0A522RBL7-F1
#
_cell.length_a   1.000
_cell.length_b   1.000
_cell.length_c   1.000
_cell.angle_alpha   90.00
_cell.angle_beta   90.00
_cell.angle_gamma   90.00
#
_symmetry.space_group_name_H-M   'P 1'
#
loop_
_entity.id
_entity.type
_entity.pdbx_description
1 polymer ?
#
loop_
_entity_poly.entity_id
_entity_poly.type
_entity_poly.pdbx_seq_one_letter_code
_entity_poly.pdbx_strand_id
1 'polypeptide(L)'
;MVYNNYKKIVFFTAVCMISLVKTTSAQVQPNFPYSSLGVGEFDNNAQGMLSGMGIGTSAIRSDNYLNNDNSASFSALAPKLVLGEASASGTDATLSAPGETAKSSNFNLSRFVLGFKVAKFWGTSAGILPLSNVSYQIVSSAQSIPGSAQTVSSIYKGNGGLHEAYWGNGVSIGKHLSLGLQLNYIFGSINQLEQVGYDINTPILTATQQTYLKNVNLAYSLQYYTKINKQVDMSIGLQYQNQRQLRASYNISIISNSDTLSNQALQNNYFTIPAEYRGGIALTFANKLTVDADYILQQWSKAPDKYNNVRLINSSAYGLGVQYRPWKQVITYQDKIIQRMLFEAGFVYDDSYLQINGQQVKDMGFTLGAGFYNRPRTVSVSMGLRFGNKGMQGANSINESYTQLYLNLILRNIWFVRQKYD
;
A
#
# COMPACT_ATOMS: atom_id res chain seq x y z
N MET A 1 -8.34 39.50 -4.22
CA MET A 1 -8.50 38.74 -5.49
C MET A 1 -7.85 37.33 -5.46
N VAL A 2 -6.66 37.14 -4.87
CA VAL A 2 -5.96 35.83 -4.79
C VAL A 2 -6.64 34.78 -3.89
N TYR A 3 -7.35 35.23 -2.84
CA TYR A 3 -8.06 34.34 -1.90
C TYR A 3 -9.25 33.60 -2.56
N ASN A 4 -9.86 34.15 -3.61
CA ASN A 4 -10.95 33.45 -4.30
C ASN A 4 -10.47 32.34 -5.25
N ASN A 5 -9.22 32.41 -5.73
CA ASN A 5 -8.73 31.45 -6.72
C ASN A 5 -8.29 30.12 -6.11
N TYR A 6 -7.78 30.10 -4.86
CA TYR A 6 -7.45 28.81 -4.22
C TYR A 6 -8.70 28.04 -3.80
N LYS A 7 -9.76 28.72 -3.33
CA LYS A 7 -11.06 28.07 -3.05
C LYS A 7 -11.61 27.44 -4.31
N LYS A 8 -11.51 28.12 -5.45
CA LYS A 8 -11.90 27.60 -6.76
C LYS A 8 -11.06 26.40 -7.19
N ILE A 9 -9.74 26.38 -6.99
CA ILE A 9 -8.90 25.22 -7.32
C ILE A 9 -9.21 24.03 -6.40
N VAL A 10 -9.28 24.23 -5.08
CA VAL A 10 -9.62 23.16 -4.12
C VAL A 10 -11.02 22.63 -4.40
N PHE A 11 -11.98 23.52 -4.65
CA PHE A 11 -13.35 23.15 -5.04
C PHE A 11 -13.38 22.42 -6.37
N PHE A 12 -12.66 22.89 -7.40
CA PHE A 12 -12.60 22.22 -8.70
C PHE A 12 -11.90 20.86 -8.60
N THR A 13 -10.85 20.72 -7.80
CA THR A 13 -10.17 19.44 -7.58
C THR A 13 -11.06 18.47 -6.80
N ALA A 14 -11.75 18.97 -5.76
CA ALA A 14 -12.73 18.19 -4.99
C ALA A 14 -13.94 17.80 -5.84
N VAL A 15 -14.45 18.71 -6.68
CA VAL A 15 -15.56 18.46 -7.61
C VAL A 15 -15.13 17.50 -8.71
N CYS A 16 -13.92 17.60 -9.26
CA CYS A 16 -13.39 16.62 -10.20
C CYS A 16 -13.27 15.23 -9.55
N MET A 17 -12.76 15.16 -8.32
CA MET A 17 -12.71 13.90 -7.55
C MET A 17 -14.10 13.34 -7.27
N ILE A 18 -15.11 14.19 -7.00
CA ILE A 18 -16.50 13.77 -6.79
C ILE A 18 -17.21 13.41 -8.11
N SER A 19 -16.89 14.09 -9.22
CA SER A 19 -17.51 13.82 -10.52
C SER A 19 -16.99 12.53 -11.17
N LEU A 20 -15.75 12.13 -10.84
CA LEU A 20 -15.22 10.80 -11.18
C LEU A 20 -16.02 9.66 -10.53
N VAL A 21 -16.77 9.94 -9.44
CA VAL A 21 -17.63 8.94 -8.76
C VAL A 21 -18.96 8.71 -9.50
N LYS A 22 -19.38 9.61 -10.41
CA LYS A 22 -20.73 9.56 -11.02
C LYS A 22 -20.83 8.84 -12.36
N THR A 23 -19.73 8.40 -12.96
CA THR A 23 -19.74 7.68 -14.24
C THR A 23 -19.14 6.28 -14.09
N THR A 24 -19.81 5.39 -13.39
CA THR A 24 -19.48 3.95 -13.45
C THR A 24 -20.72 3.16 -13.81
N SER A 25 -20.87 2.89 -15.10
CA SER A 25 -21.67 1.77 -15.62
C SER A 25 -21.17 0.48 -14.95
N ALA A 26 -22.08 -0.30 -14.35
CA ALA A 26 -21.85 -1.61 -13.72
C ALA A 26 -20.48 -1.75 -13.01
N GLN A 27 -20.43 -1.53 -11.69
CA GLN A 27 -19.22 -1.83 -10.91
C GLN A 27 -18.81 -3.28 -11.19
N VAL A 28 -17.72 -3.46 -11.94
CA VAL A 28 -17.08 -4.76 -12.09
C VAL A 28 -16.67 -5.17 -10.68
N GLN A 29 -17.19 -6.30 -10.21
CA GLN A 29 -16.97 -6.72 -8.83
C GLN A 29 -15.47 -6.97 -8.63
N PRO A 30 -14.84 -6.38 -7.59
CA PRO A 30 -13.43 -6.62 -7.31
C PRO A 30 -13.14 -8.12 -7.21
N ASN A 31 -12.22 -8.60 -8.04
CA ASN A 31 -11.77 -9.97 -8.06
C ASN A 31 -10.25 -10.05 -8.20
N PHE A 32 -9.57 -10.29 -7.08
CA PHE A 32 -8.11 -10.50 -7.02
C PHE A 32 -7.88 -11.86 -6.34
N PRO A 33 -7.89 -12.98 -7.10
CA PRO A 33 -7.80 -14.34 -6.56
C PRO A 33 -6.65 -14.55 -5.57
N TYR A 34 -5.49 -13.93 -5.79
CA TYR A 34 -4.34 -14.04 -4.87
C TYR A 34 -4.59 -13.41 -3.49
N SER A 35 -5.55 -12.49 -3.38
CA SER A 35 -5.98 -11.90 -2.10
C SER A 35 -6.81 -12.83 -1.22
N SER A 36 -7.22 -14.00 -1.74
CA SER A 36 -8.03 -14.97 -0.99
C SER A 36 -7.26 -15.73 0.10
N LEU A 37 -5.93 -15.60 0.11
CA LEU A 37 -5.03 -16.36 0.95
C LEU A 37 -4.47 -15.50 2.09
N GLY A 38 -4.34 -16.10 3.28
CA GLY A 38 -3.79 -15.46 4.46
C GLY A 38 -4.57 -14.20 4.87
N VAL A 39 -3.87 -13.08 5.03
CA VAL A 39 -4.45 -11.76 5.37
C VAL A 39 -4.69 -10.88 4.13
N GLY A 40 -4.60 -11.46 2.93
CA GLY A 40 -4.72 -10.76 1.66
C GLY A 40 -3.39 -10.21 1.14
N GLU A 41 -3.47 -9.30 0.19
CA GLU A 41 -2.29 -8.76 -0.49
C GLU A 41 -1.73 -7.54 0.23
N PHE A 42 -0.42 -7.43 0.29
CA PHE A 42 0.29 -6.24 0.74
C PHE A 42 0.53 -5.31 -0.45
N ASP A 43 0.21 -4.03 -0.32
CA ASP A 43 0.60 -3.00 -1.29
C ASP A 43 1.84 -2.27 -0.76
N ASN A 44 3.01 -2.72 -1.20
CA ASN A 44 4.30 -2.15 -0.81
C ASN A 44 4.71 -0.93 -1.64
N ASN A 45 3.88 -0.48 -2.58
CA ASN A 45 4.25 0.66 -3.42
C ASN A 45 4.39 1.92 -2.57
N ALA A 46 5.41 2.71 -2.85
CA ALA A 46 5.57 4.02 -2.26
C ALA A 46 4.34 4.90 -2.52
N GLN A 47 4.05 5.80 -1.60
CA GLN A 47 2.89 6.68 -1.69
C GLN A 47 3.29 8.15 -1.52
N GLY A 48 2.31 9.04 -1.70
CA GLY A 48 2.54 10.47 -1.58
C GLY A 48 3.41 11.00 -2.70
N MET A 49 4.35 11.87 -2.33
CA MET A 49 5.31 12.44 -3.28
C MET A 49 6.31 11.43 -3.83
N LEU A 50 6.25 10.15 -3.45
CA LEU A 50 7.13 9.07 -3.92
C LEU A 50 6.40 8.02 -4.77
N SER A 51 5.15 8.27 -5.16
CA SER A 51 4.28 7.25 -5.76
C SER A 51 4.80 6.65 -7.07
N GLY A 52 5.74 7.31 -7.76
CA GLY A 52 6.37 6.78 -8.97
C GLY A 52 7.67 6.00 -8.75
N MET A 53 8.15 5.89 -7.51
CA MET A 53 9.44 5.25 -7.17
C MET A 53 9.36 3.73 -7.03
N GLY A 54 8.17 3.14 -7.13
CA GLY A 54 7.97 1.72 -6.85
C GLY A 54 8.13 1.44 -5.37
N ILE A 55 8.87 0.39 -5.01
CA ILE A 55 9.18 0.07 -3.59
C ILE A 55 10.52 0.68 -3.12
N GLY A 56 11.22 1.41 -4.00
CA GLY A 56 12.53 1.99 -3.78
C GLY A 56 12.49 3.30 -3.01
N THR A 57 12.51 3.24 -1.68
CA THR A 57 12.33 4.45 -0.85
C THR A 57 13.06 4.44 0.49
N SER A 58 13.62 3.32 0.95
CA SER A 58 14.18 3.17 2.30
C SER A 58 15.26 4.19 2.62
N ALA A 59 16.08 4.54 1.63
CA ALA A 59 17.15 5.51 1.77
C ALA A 59 16.71 6.95 1.50
N ILE A 60 15.52 7.17 0.93
CA ILE A 60 15.09 8.51 0.53
C ILE A 60 14.85 9.40 1.74
N ARG A 61 15.45 10.59 1.71
CA ARG A 61 15.38 11.60 2.76
C ARG A 61 14.87 12.91 2.19
N SER A 62 13.84 13.50 2.78
CA SER A 62 13.35 14.81 2.37
C SER A 62 12.94 15.72 3.52
N ASP A 63 13.23 17.00 3.31
CA ASP A 63 12.76 18.12 4.12
C ASP A 63 11.33 18.56 3.79
N ASN A 64 10.75 18.06 2.70
CA ASN A 64 9.50 18.59 2.14
C ASN A 64 8.40 17.53 1.96
N TYR A 65 8.57 16.27 2.30
CA TYR A 65 7.48 15.28 2.31
C TYR A 65 7.83 14.14 3.24
N LEU A 66 6.82 13.38 3.62
CA LEU A 66 6.97 12.24 4.50
C LEU A 66 7.34 11.01 3.68
N ASN A 67 8.33 10.27 4.18
CA ASN A 67 8.65 8.93 3.71
C ASN A 67 8.33 7.94 4.84
N ASN A 68 7.19 7.26 4.71
CA ASN A 68 6.70 6.33 5.72
C ASN A 68 7.42 4.99 5.72
N ASP A 69 8.13 4.66 4.64
CA ASP A 69 8.91 3.42 4.54
C ASP A 69 10.15 3.44 5.45
N ASN A 70 10.56 4.61 5.94
CA ASN A 70 11.63 4.75 6.92
C ASN A 70 11.38 5.92 7.89
N SER A 71 10.97 5.63 9.12
CA SER A 71 10.66 6.64 10.15
C SER A 71 11.85 7.52 10.56
N ALA A 72 13.10 7.04 10.38
CA ALA A 72 14.30 7.84 10.65
C ALA A 72 14.40 9.06 9.71
N SER A 73 13.79 8.97 8.53
CA SER A 73 13.71 10.06 7.55
C SER A 73 12.96 11.29 8.08
N PHE A 74 12.04 11.14 9.06
CA PHE A 74 11.26 12.26 9.60
C PHE A 74 12.12 13.33 10.27
N SER A 75 13.29 12.96 10.78
CA SER A 75 14.28 13.93 11.29
C SER A 75 14.70 14.97 10.24
N ALA A 76 14.55 14.68 8.94
CA ALA A 76 14.92 15.55 7.83
C ALA A 76 13.95 16.70 7.59
N LEU A 77 12.69 16.59 8.07
CA LEU A 77 11.62 17.55 7.78
C LEU A 77 12.10 18.99 8.04
N ALA A 78 11.60 19.94 7.25
CA ALA A 78 11.93 21.34 7.47
C ALA A 78 11.33 21.85 8.80
N PRO A 79 12.02 22.73 9.54
CA PRO A 79 11.45 23.37 10.72
C PRO A 79 10.15 24.13 10.39
N LYS A 80 9.18 24.12 11.31
CA LYS A 80 7.86 24.78 11.16
C LYS A 80 6.98 24.24 10.03
N LEU A 81 7.41 23.18 9.34
CA LEU A 81 6.60 22.49 8.36
C LEU A 81 5.62 21.56 9.09
N VAL A 82 4.33 21.74 8.82
CA VAL A 82 3.27 20.79 9.19
C VAL A 82 2.70 20.22 7.91
N LEU A 83 2.68 18.90 7.79
CA LEU A 83 2.22 18.15 6.65
C LEU A 83 0.93 17.42 7.01
N GLY A 84 -0.05 17.52 6.13
CA GLY A 84 -1.17 16.59 6.10
C GLY A 84 -1.26 16.00 4.70
N GLU A 85 -1.47 14.70 4.60
CA GLU A 85 -1.54 14.02 3.32
C GLU A 85 -2.70 13.02 3.33
N ALA A 86 -3.44 13.01 2.22
CA ALA A 86 -4.47 12.03 1.93
C ALA A 86 -4.20 11.43 0.55
N SER A 87 -4.28 10.10 0.46
CA SER A 87 -4.06 9.36 -0.78
C SER A 87 -5.17 8.37 -1.05
N ALA A 88 -5.46 8.16 -2.33
CA ALA A 88 -6.36 7.14 -2.82
C ALA A 88 -5.72 6.41 -4.00
N SER A 89 -6.09 5.16 -4.18
CA SER A 89 -5.64 4.33 -5.29
C SER A 89 -6.79 3.62 -5.96
N GLY A 90 -6.71 3.47 -7.27
CA GLY A 90 -7.61 2.67 -8.09
C GLY A 90 -6.81 1.64 -8.86
N THR A 91 -7.25 0.39 -8.87
CA THR A 91 -6.62 -0.71 -9.63
C THR A 91 -7.63 -1.22 -10.65
N ASP A 92 -7.21 -1.30 -11.91
CA ASP A 92 -7.90 -2.03 -12.96
C ASP A 92 -7.03 -3.22 -13.37
N ALA A 93 -7.62 -4.42 -13.43
CA ALA A 93 -6.93 -5.65 -13.73
C ALA A 93 -7.69 -6.50 -14.74
N THR A 94 -6.94 -7.23 -15.56
CA THR A 94 -7.43 -8.30 -16.43
C THR A 94 -6.84 -9.62 -15.95
N LEU A 95 -7.71 -10.50 -15.48
CA LEU A 95 -7.40 -11.86 -15.09
C LEU A 95 -7.45 -12.75 -16.34
N SER A 96 -6.42 -13.55 -16.54
CA SER A 96 -6.31 -14.52 -17.63
C SER A 96 -6.04 -15.91 -17.06
N ALA A 97 -6.87 -16.86 -17.45
CA ALA A 97 -6.74 -18.29 -17.16
C ALA A 97 -6.93 -19.08 -18.48
N PRO A 98 -6.60 -20.38 -18.54
CA PRO A 98 -6.79 -21.17 -19.76
C PRO A 98 -8.25 -21.13 -20.25
N GLY A 99 -8.47 -20.51 -21.40
CA GLY A 99 -9.80 -20.39 -22.02
C GLY A 99 -10.72 -19.33 -21.41
N GLU A 100 -10.28 -18.59 -20.38
CA GLU A 100 -11.12 -17.61 -19.67
C GLU A 100 -10.40 -16.28 -19.45
N THR A 101 -11.14 -15.18 -19.58
CA THR A 101 -10.67 -13.84 -19.22
C THR A 101 -11.74 -13.11 -18.41
N ALA A 102 -11.31 -12.37 -17.40
CA ALA A 102 -12.22 -11.59 -16.56
C ALA A 102 -11.60 -10.22 -16.25
N LYS A 103 -12.44 -9.20 -16.11
CA LYS A 103 -12.01 -7.88 -15.63
C LYS A 103 -12.27 -7.77 -14.14
N SER A 104 -11.44 -7.00 -13.47
CA SER A 104 -11.54 -6.68 -12.05
C SER A 104 -11.15 -5.23 -11.85
N SER A 105 -11.84 -4.52 -10.96
CA SER A 105 -11.41 -3.19 -10.54
C SER A 105 -11.65 -2.99 -9.04
N ASN A 106 -10.83 -2.15 -8.42
CA ASN A 106 -10.96 -1.80 -7.00
C ASN A 106 -10.55 -0.35 -6.76
N PHE A 107 -11.13 0.27 -5.74
CA PHE A 107 -10.76 1.59 -5.26
C PHE A 107 -10.51 1.54 -3.75
N ASN A 108 -9.39 2.09 -3.31
CA ASN A 108 -9.00 2.11 -1.90
C ASN A 108 -8.58 3.51 -1.47
N LEU A 109 -8.87 3.85 -0.21
CA LEU A 109 -8.18 4.94 0.46
C LEU A 109 -6.83 4.41 0.94
N SER A 110 -5.75 4.98 0.40
CA SER A 110 -4.41 4.41 0.56
C SER A 110 -3.67 4.99 1.76
N ARG A 111 -3.98 6.22 2.20
CA ARG A 111 -3.22 6.88 3.27
C ARG A 111 -3.91 8.12 3.83
N PHE A 112 -3.83 8.29 5.14
CA PHE A 112 -4.05 9.57 5.80
C PHE A 112 -2.96 9.80 6.84
N VAL A 113 -2.11 10.81 6.66
CA VAL A 113 -0.99 11.07 7.58
C VAL A 113 -0.84 12.53 7.92
N LEU A 114 -0.32 12.78 9.12
CA LEU A 114 0.09 14.07 9.62
C LEU A 114 1.52 13.98 10.10
N GLY A 115 2.37 14.93 9.75
CA GLY A 115 3.75 14.93 10.20
C GLY A 115 4.35 16.32 10.31
N PHE A 116 5.23 16.50 11.28
CA PHE A 116 5.83 17.80 11.56
C PHE A 116 7.14 17.65 12.33
N LYS A 117 7.86 18.76 12.42
CA LYS A 117 9.11 18.85 13.17
C LYS A 117 8.84 19.27 14.62
N VAL A 118 9.19 18.42 15.58
CA VAL A 118 9.08 18.70 17.02
C VAL A 118 10.26 19.55 17.49
N ALA A 119 11.46 19.20 17.07
CA ALA A 119 12.69 19.95 17.35
C ALA A 119 13.63 19.93 16.13
N LYS A 120 14.71 20.71 16.14
CA LYS A 120 15.67 20.74 15.00
C LYS A 120 16.19 19.36 14.61
N PHE A 121 16.31 18.45 15.58
CA PHE A 121 16.79 17.09 15.41
C PHE A 121 15.68 16.02 15.42
N TRP A 122 14.42 16.38 15.69
CA TRP A 122 13.33 15.41 15.91
C TRP A 122 12.12 15.75 15.03
N GLY A 123 11.75 14.83 14.14
CA GLY A 123 10.49 14.85 13.40
C GLY A 123 9.58 13.70 13.80
N THR A 124 8.27 13.92 13.69
CA THR A 124 7.25 12.94 14.05
C THR A 124 6.19 12.87 12.96
N SER A 125 5.55 11.71 12.84
CA SER A 125 4.42 11.49 11.95
C SER A 125 3.45 10.50 12.58
N ALA A 126 2.17 10.69 12.36
CA ALA A 126 1.13 9.75 12.74
C ALA A 126 0.10 9.64 11.63
N GLY A 127 -0.56 8.49 11.52
CA GLY A 127 -1.59 8.31 10.51
C GLY A 127 -2.10 6.90 10.40
N ILE A 128 -2.91 6.67 9.37
CA ILE A 128 -3.55 5.40 9.08
C ILE A 128 -3.18 4.99 7.65
N LEU A 129 -2.75 3.74 7.50
CA LEU A 129 -2.34 3.11 6.25
C LEU A 129 -3.04 1.74 6.13
N PRO A 130 -3.47 1.29 4.95
CA PRO A 130 -3.79 -0.12 4.73
C PRO A 130 -2.49 -0.93 4.85
N LEU A 131 -2.58 -2.05 5.56
CA LEU A 131 -1.52 -3.04 5.65
C LEU A 131 -1.73 -4.15 4.63
N SER A 132 -2.96 -4.65 4.52
CA SER A 132 -3.32 -5.68 3.54
C SER A 132 -4.76 -5.54 3.08
N ASN A 133 -5.06 -6.07 1.89
CA ASN A 133 -6.38 -6.02 1.29
C ASN A 133 -6.85 -7.40 0.84
N VAL A 134 -8.08 -7.77 1.20
CA VAL A 134 -8.78 -8.98 0.74
C VAL A 134 -9.94 -8.53 -0.14
N SER A 135 -9.99 -8.98 -1.38
CA SER A 135 -11.06 -8.63 -2.30
C SER A 135 -11.12 -9.63 -3.46
N TYR A 136 -11.98 -10.65 -3.33
CA TYR A 136 -12.11 -11.68 -4.36
C TYR A 136 -13.53 -12.23 -4.46
N GLN A 137 -13.85 -12.74 -5.65
CA GLN A 137 -15.03 -13.55 -5.91
C GLN A 137 -14.67 -14.64 -6.92
N ILE A 138 -14.50 -15.86 -6.44
CA ILE A 138 -14.15 -17.02 -7.25
C ILE A 138 -15.40 -17.88 -7.40
N VAL A 139 -15.80 -18.13 -8.64
CA VAL A 139 -16.89 -19.07 -8.96
C VAL A 139 -16.25 -20.35 -9.48
N SER A 140 -16.47 -21.45 -8.77
CA SER A 140 -16.01 -22.77 -9.19
C SER A 140 -17.02 -23.40 -10.13
N SER A 141 -16.54 -23.96 -11.24
CA SER A 141 -17.32 -24.73 -12.21
C SER A 141 -17.96 -25.95 -11.54
N ALA A 142 -19.11 -26.37 -12.05
CA ALA A 142 -19.92 -27.48 -11.55
C ALA A 142 -19.07 -28.75 -11.27
N GLN A 143 -18.87 -29.07 -9.99
CA GLN A 143 -18.15 -30.27 -9.52
C GLN A 143 -19.14 -31.41 -9.30
N SER A 144 -18.81 -32.62 -9.75
CA SER A 144 -19.62 -33.82 -9.47
C SER A 144 -19.57 -34.18 -7.99
N ILE A 145 -20.71 -34.46 -7.37
CA ILE A 145 -20.75 -34.99 -6.01
C ILE A 145 -20.48 -36.51 -6.06
N PRO A 146 -19.49 -37.04 -5.31
CA PRO A 146 -19.25 -38.49 -5.26
C PRO A 146 -20.53 -39.26 -4.88
N GLY A 147 -20.97 -40.17 -5.76
CA GLY A 147 -22.18 -40.99 -5.55
C GLY A 147 -23.50 -40.34 -5.98
N SER A 148 -23.49 -39.17 -6.64
CA SER A 148 -24.68 -38.53 -7.20
C SER A 148 -24.50 -38.19 -8.68
N ALA A 149 -25.59 -38.16 -9.45
CA ALA A 149 -25.62 -37.64 -10.82
C ALA A 149 -25.64 -36.11 -10.87
N GLN A 150 -25.79 -35.44 -9.72
CA GLN A 150 -25.86 -33.99 -9.62
C GLN A 150 -24.46 -33.38 -9.50
N THR A 151 -24.33 -32.17 -10.03
CA THR A 151 -23.17 -31.31 -9.86
C THR A 151 -23.51 -30.12 -8.98
N VAL A 152 -22.51 -29.58 -8.29
CA VAL A 152 -22.65 -28.37 -7.47
C VAL A 152 -21.66 -27.32 -7.90
N SER A 153 -22.11 -26.08 -7.92
CA SER A 153 -21.25 -24.91 -8.10
C SER A 153 -20.96 -24.30 -6.74
N SER A 154 -19.78 -23.71 -6.59
CA SER A 154 -19.36 -23.04 -5.36
C SER A 154 -18.96 -21.60 -5.64
N ILE A 155 -19.30 -20.70 -4.73
CA ILE A 155 -18.90 -19.30 -4.78
C ILE A 155 -18.11 -19.01 -3.51
N TYR A 156 -16.89 -18.54 -3.70
CA TYR A 156 -16.03 -18.06 -2.62
C TYR A 156 -15.89 -16.56 -2.76
N LYS A 157 -16.29 -15.81 -1.74
CA LYS A 157 -16.14 -14.36 -1.68
C LYS A 157 -15.36 -13.98 -0.45
N GLY A 158 -14.49 -12.99 -0.58
CA GLY A 158 -13.89 -12.36 0.59
C GLY A 158 -13.68 -10.88 0.40
N ASN A 159 -13.87 -10.14 1.50
CA ASN A 159 -13.61 -8.71 1.56
C ASN A 159 -13.03 -8.28 2.91
N GLY A 160 -12.45 -7.09 2.93
CA GLY A 160 -11.87 -6.48 4.13
C GLY A 160 -10.36 -6.41 4.02
N GLY A 161 -9.68 -6.58 5.15
CA GLY A 161 -8.22 -6.45 5.22
C GLY A 161 -7.76 -5.88 6.55
N LEU A 162 -6.49 -5.50 6.60
CA LEU A 162 -5.85 -4.94 7.78
C LEU A 162 -5.42 -3.50 7.52
N HIS A 163 -5.51 -2.70 8.56
CA HIS A 163 -5.01 -1.33 8.61
C HIS A 163 -4.00 -1.19 9.74
N GLU A 164 -3.10 -0.24 9.58
CA GLU A 164 -2.13 0.18 10.58
C GLU A 164 -2.39 1.65 10.93
N ALA A 165 -2.72 1.90 12.20
CA ALA A 165 -2.60 3.22 12.80
C ALA A 165 -1.20 3.32 13.42
N TYR A 166 -0.39 4.26 12.96
CA TYR A 166 0.99 4.38 13.41
C TYR A 166 1.27 5.73 14.07
N TRP A 167 2.30 5.72 14.93
CA TRP A 167 3.00 6.90 15.40
C TRP A 167 4.50 6.67 15.32
N GLY A 168 5.16 7.39 14.41
CA GLY A 168 6.57 7.28 14.10
C GLY A 168 7.37 8.52 14.48
N ASN A 169 8.59 8.31 14.95
CA ASN A 169 9.51 9.35 15.38
C ASN A 169 10.88 9.12 14.76
N GLY A 170 11.46 10.17 14.18
CA GLY A 170 12.81 10.17 13.63
C GLY A 170 13.68 11.20 14.34
N VAL A 171 14.83 10.77 14.86
CA VAL A 171 15.79 11.59 15.61
C VAL A 171 17.15 11.56 14.92
N SER A 172 17.70 12.73 14.56
CA SER A 172 19.06 12.85 14.05
C SER A 172 20.08 12.84 15.19
N ILE A 173 21.09 12.00 15.07
CA ILE A 173 22.22 11.85 16.00
C ILE A 173 23.49 12.33 15.28
N GLY A 174 24.09 13.40 15.80
CA GLY A 174 25.21 14.05 15.14
C GLY A 174 24.81 14.63 13.77
N LYS A 175 25.69 14.48 12.77
CA LYS A 175 25.52 15.11 11.45
C LYS A 175 25.07 14.16 10.34
N HIS A 176 25.20 12.85 10.54
CA HIS A 176 25.14 11.85 9.47
C HIS A 176 24.24 10.65 9.77
N LEU A 177 23.71 10.55 10.99
CA LEU A 177 22.91 9.40 11.41
C LEU A 177 21.55 9.87 11.89
N SER A 178 20.52 9.11 11.54
CA SER A 178 19.19 9.23 12.12
C SER A 178 18.69 7.85 12.55
N LEU A 179 18.02 7.83 13.70
CA LEU A 179 17.31 6.66 14.21
C LEU A 179 15.81 6.93 14.15
N GLY A 180 15.04 5.87 13.95
CA GLY A 180 13.61 5.89 13.85
C GLY A 180 12.98 4.83 14.75
N LEU A 181 11.88 5.18 15.40
CA LEU A 181 11.03 4.26 16.14
C LEU A 181 9.57 4.54 15.76
N GLN A 182 8.84 3.49 15.43
CA GLN A 182 7.45 3.56 15.05
C GLN A 182 6.62 2.55 15.82
N LEU A 183 5.55 3.05 16.44
CA LEU A 183 4.53 2.26 17.13
C LEU A 183 3.35 2.06 16.19
N ASN A 184 2.98 0.80 15.98
CA ASN A 184 1.91 0.40 15.08
C ASN A 184 0.80 -0.29 15.85
N TYR A 185 -0.44 0.17 15.70
CA TYR A 185 -1.62 -0.58 16.07
C TYR A 185 -2.25 -1.14 14.80
N ILE A 186 -2.15 -2.45 14.63
CA ILE A 186 -2.71 -3.19 13.51
C ILE A 186 -4.11 -3.63 13.92
N PHE A 187 -5.08 -3.39 13.04
CA PHE A 187 -6.47 -3.77 13.26
C PHE A 187 -7.19 -4.00 11.94
N GLY A 188 -8.21 -4.84 11.95
CA GLY A 188 -9.05 -5.03 10.78
C GLY A 188 -9.94 -6.26 10.90
N SER A 189 -10.71 -6.50 9.85
CA SER A 189 -11.56 -7.68 9.73
C SER A 189 -11.50 -8.23 8.32
N ILE A 190 -11.50 -9.55 8.22
CA ILE A 190 -11.61 -10.27 6.96
C ILE A 190 -12.92 -11.06 7.02
N ASN A 191 -13.81 -10.81 6.07
CA ASN A 191 -15.06 -11.54 5.91
C ASN A 191 -14.90 -12.51 4.75
N GLN A 192 -15.22 -13.77 4.98
CA GLN A 192 -15.20 -14.84 3.99
C GLN A 192 -16.58 -15.47 3.93
N LEU A 193 -17.04 -15.73 2.71
CA LEU A 193 -18.31 -16.37 2.42
C LEU A 193 -18.06 -17.49 1.41
N GLU A 194 -18.56 -18.67 1.75
CA GLU A 194 -18.59 -19.83 0.87
C GLU A 194 -20.05 -20.26 0.70
N GLN A 195 -20.48 -20.34 -0.56
CA GLN A 195 -21.82 -20.78 -0.92
C GLN A 195 -21.72 -21.98 -1.85
N VAL A 196 -22.49 -23.02 -1.55
CA VAL A 196 -22.54 -24.25 -2.37
C VAL A 196 -23.99 -24.53 -2.72
N GLY A 197 -24.28 -24.79 -3.99
CA GLY A 197 -25.64 -25.08 -4.47
C GLY A 197 -25.65 -25.82 -5.81
N TYR A 198 -26.80 -26.40 -6.14
CA TYR A 198 -27.06 -26.97 -7.48
C TYR A 198 -27.17 -25.85 -8.53
N ASP A 199 -27.61 -24.66 -8.12
CA ASP A 199 -27.54 -23.40 -8.86
C ASP A 199 -26.90 -22.32 -7.97
N ILE A 200 -26.08 -21.45 -8.58
CA ILE A 200 -25.44 -20.27 -7.96
C ILE A 200 -26.48 -19.34 -7.31
N ASN A 201 -27.70 -19.29 -7.83
CA ASN A 201 -28.75 -18.42 -7.31
C ASN A 201 -29.51 -19.00 -6.10
N THR A 202 -29.36 -20.30 -5.81
CA THR A 202 -30.06 -20.98 -4.71
C THR A 202 -29.09 -21.84 -3.89
N PRO A 203 -28.29 -21.22 -3.01
CA PRO A 203 -27.30 -21.95 -2.22
C PRO A 203 -28.00 -22.87 -1.20
N ILE A 204 -27.54 -24.11 -1.15
CA ILE A 204 -28.00 -25.15 -0.20
C ILE A 204 -27.22 -25.04 1.11
N LEU A 205 -25.96 -24.64 1.02
CA LEU A 205 -25.06 -24.41 2.14
C LEU A 205 -24.44 -23.02 1.99
N THR A 206 -24.45 -22.25 3.08
CA THR A 206 -23.73 -20.98 3.20
C THR A 206 -22.88 -21.01 4.46
N ALA A 207 -21.57 -20.94 4.33
CA ALA A 207 -20.64 -20.73 5.42
C ALA A 207 -20.14 -19.28 5.39
N THR A 208 -20.21 -18.59 6.52
CA THR A 208 -19.67 -17.24 6.70
C THR A 208 -18.66 -17.28 7.83
N GLN A 209 -17.46 -16.76 7.58
CA GLN A 209 -16.42 -16.59 8.58
C GLN A 209 -16.00 -15.12 8.63
N GLN A 210 -16.13 -14.53 9.81
CA GLN A 210 -15.63 -13.19 10.09
C GLN A 210 -14.46 -13.27 11.06
N THR A 211 -13.30 -12.82 10.61
CA THR A 211 -12.04 -12.89 11.37
C THR A 211 -11.62 -11.47 11.74
N TYR A 212 -11.63 -11.15 13.04
CA TYR A 212 -11.12 -9.89 13.57
C TYR A 212 -9.69 -10.06 14.05
N LEU A 213 -8.81 -9.16 13.61
CA LEU A 213 -7.38 -9.22 13.91
C LEU A 213 -6.94 -7.91 14.54
N LYS A 214 -6.16 -8.00 15.63
CA LYS A 214 -5.53 -6.80 16.23
C LYS A 214 -4.25 -7.12 16.99
N ASN A 215 -3.27 -6.21 16.94
CA ASN A 215 -2.16 -6.16 17.89
C ASN A 215 -1.40 -4.83 17.80
N VAL A 216 -0.55 -4.57 18.79
CA VAL A 216 0.48 -3.53 18.76
C VAL A 216 1.80 -4.14 18.29
N ASN A 217 2.56 -3.37 17.52
CA ASN A 217 3.86 -3.75 16.99
C ASN A 217 4.84 -2.57 17.00
N LEU A 218 6.14 -2.85 16.92
CA LEU A 218 7.19 -1.84 16.78
C LEU A 218 7.92 -1.98 15.45
N ALA A 219 8.39 -0.86 14.92
CA ALA A 219 9.33 -0.85 13.82
C ALA A 219 10.49 0.06 14.16
N TYR A 220 11.68 -0.39 13.82
CA TYR A 220 12.94 0.30 14.06
C TYR A 220 13.51 0.72 12.73
N SER A 221 14.06 1.92 12.65
CA SER A 221 14.65 2.42 11.41
C SER A 221 15.98 3.10 11.68
N LEU A 222 16.86 3.02 10.69
CA LEU A 222 18.15 3.69 10.68
C LEU A 222 18.33 4.34 9.31
N GLN A 223 18.93 5.53 9.31
CA GLN A 223 19.32 6.19 8.08
C GLN A 223 20.69 6.85 8.27
N TYR A 224 21.66 6.44 7.45
CA TYR A 224 22.95 7.10 7.35
C TYR A 224 22.97 7.98 6.11
N TYR A 225 23.50 9.20 6.20
CA TYR A 225 23.54 10.14 5.08
C TYR A 225 24.80 11.00 5.10
N THR A 226 25.46 11.12 3.95
CA THR A 226 26.73 11.85 3.82
C THR A 226 26.88 12.46 2.43
N LYS A 227 27.90 13.30 2.26
CA LYS A 227 28.32 13.83 0.96
C LYS A 227 29.55 13.08 0.50
N ILE A 228 29.47 12.40 -0.65
CA ILE A 228 30.65 11.80 -1.28
C ILE A 228 31.54 12.92 -1.82
N ASN A 229 30.94 13.92 -2.47
CA ASN A 229 31.63 15.11 -2.95
C ASN A 229 30.65 16.30 -3.05
N LYS A 230 31.06 17.41 -3.67
CA LYS A 230 30.22 18.61 -3.81
C LYS A 230 28.95 18.41 -4.65
N GLN A 231 28.91 17.38 -5.50
CA GLN A 231 27.83 17.09 -6.43
C GLN A 231 27.07 15.81 -6.09
N VAL A 232 27.57 14.94 -5.22
CA VAL A 232 26.97 13.63 -4.94
C VAL A 232 26.74 13.47 -3.44
N ASP A 233 25.46 13.36 -3.07
CA ASP A 233 25.02 12.96 -1.75
C ASP A 233 24.68 11.46 -1.77
N MET A 234 24.92 10.78 -0.66
CA MET A 234 24.61 9.35 -0.48
C MET A 234 23.81 9.16 0.80
N SER A 235 22.86 8.24 0.74
CA SER A 235 22.13 7.76 1.92
C SER A 235 21.93 6.25 1.88
N ILE A 236 21.93 5.65 3.06
CA ILE A 236 21.61 4.25 3.29
C ILE A 236 20.46 4.21 4.29
N GLY A 237 19.43 3.43 4.01
CA GLY A 237 18.27 3.25 4.88
C GLY A 237 18.11 1.79 5.26
N LEU A 238 17.81 1.53 6.53
CA LEU A 238 17.46 0.21 7.04
C LEU A 238 16.19 0.32 7.88
N GLN A 239 15.33 -0.67 7.77
CA GLN A 239 14.15 -0.83 8.62
C GLN A 239 14.01 -2.29 9.03
N TYR A 240 13.63 -2.48 10.29
CA TYR A 240 13.30 -3.78 10.85
C TYR A 240 11.94 -3.69 11.52
N GLN A 241 11.01 -4.55 11.10
CA GLN A 241 9.73 -4.74 11.78
C GLN A 241 9.75 -6.10 12.45
N ASN A 242 9.48 -6.14 13.75
CA ASN A 242 9.42 -7.41 14.47
C ASN A 242 8.22 -8.26 14.01
N GLN A 243 8.26 -9.55 14.32
CA GLN A 243 7.14 -10.45 14.08
C GLN A 243 5.88 -9.93 14.80
N ARG A 244 4.76 -9.96 14.08
CA ARG A 244 3.46 -9.45 14.51
C ARG A 244 2.52 -10.63 14.79
N GLN A 245 2.31 -10.91 16.07
CA GLN A 245 1.37 -11.95 16.49
C GLN A 245 -0.01 -11.33 16.70
N LEU A 246 -0.86 -11.33 15.68
CA LEU A 246 -2.18 -10.71 15.71
C LEU A 246 -3.14 -11.58 16.53
N ARG A 247 -3.79 -11.02 17.54
CA ARG A 247 -4.89 -11.71 18.24
C ARG A 247 -6.05 -11.86 17.27
N ALA A 248 -6.51 -13.08 17.08
CA ALA A 248 -7.58 -13.44 16.16
C ALA A 248 -8.83 -13.85 16.93
N SER A 249 -9.97 -13.31 16.52
CA SER A 249 -11.30 -13.73 16.97
C SER A 249 -12.14 -14.08 15.75
N TYR A 250 -12.77 -15.24 15.78
CA TYR A 250 -13.53 -15.80 14.66
C TYR A 250 -14.99 -15.90 15.03
N ASN A 251 -15.87 -15.43 14.16
CA ASN A 251 -17.28 -15.74 14.17
C ASN A 251 -17.58 -16.58 12.93
N ILE A 252 -17.97 -17.83 13.13
CA ILE A 252 -18.25 -18.79 12.06
C ILE A 252 -19.71 -19.15 12.14
N SER A 253 -20.43 -18.97 11.03
CA SER A 253 -21.84 -19.35 10.89
C SER A 253 -21.98 -20.26 9.67
N ILE A 254 -22.64 -21.40 9.83
CA ILE A 254 -22.96 -22.34 8.75
C ILE A 254 -24.47 -22.51 8.73
N ILE A 255 -25.07 -22.20 7.60
CA ILE A 255 -26.51 -22.26 7.35
C ILE A 255 -26.76 -23.23 6.21
N SER A 256 -27.76 -24.10 6.35
CA SER A 256 -28.24 -24.93 5.25
C SER A 256 -29.73 -24.69 5.00
N ASN A 257 -30.07 -24.29 3.77
CA ASN A 257 -31.38 -23.83 3.29
C ASN A 257 -31.97 -22.64 4.08
N SER A 258 -32.15 -22.78 5.39
CA SER A 258 -32.69 -21.79 6.33
C SER A 258 -32.30 -22.09 7.80
N ASP A 259 -31.78 -23.28 8.08
CA ASP A 259 -31.44 -23.73 9.43
C ASP A 259 -29.97 -23.43 9.74
N THR A 260 -29.71 -22.96 10.96
CA THR A 260 -28.35 -22.76 11.46
C THR A 260 -27.78 -24.10 11.90
N LEU A 261 -26.82 -24.63 11.13
CA LEU A 261 -26.12 -25.88 11.45
C LEU A 261 -25.04 -25.69 12.52
N SER A 262 -24.37 -24.54 12.50
CA SER A 262 -23.32 -24.21 13.46
C SER A 262 -23.17 -22.71 13.58
N ASN A 263 -22.98 -22.23 14.80
CA ASN A 263 -22.60 -20.86 15.09
C ASN A 263 -21.54 -20.88 16.22
N GLN A 264 -20.31 -20.51 15.89
CA GLN A 264 -19.17 -20.59 16.80
C GLN A 264 -18.46 -19.26 16.88
N ALA A 265 -18.15 -18.84 18.12
CA ALA A 265 -17.26 -17.73 18.40
C ALA A 265 -15.96 -18.29 19.02
N LEU A 266 -14.86 -18.25 18.27
CA LEU A 266 -13.55 -18.67 18.76
C LEU A 266 -12.73 -17.44 19.14
N GLN A 267 -12.23 -17.41 20.37
CA GLN A 267 -11.37 -16.36 20.89
C GLN A 267 -9.99 -16.90 21.25
N ASN A 268 -9.03 -16.01 21.47
CA ASN A 268 -7.66 -16.32 21.91
C ASN A 268 -6.80 -17.12 20.91
N ASN A 269 -7.12 -17.04 19.63
CA ASN A 269 -6.26 -17.53 18.57
C ASN A 269 -5.27 -16.44 18.11
N TYR A 270 -4.29 -16.83 17.31
CA TYR A 270 -3.29 -15.90 16.78
C TYR A 270 -3.01 -16.15 15.31
N PHE A 271 -2.90 -15.06 14.53
CA PHE A 271 -2.34 -15.06 13.19
C PHE A 271 -0.97 -14.39 13.22
N THR A 272 0.04 -15.01 12.60
CA THR A 272 1.42 -14.49 12.66
C THR A 272 1.84 -13.91 11.32
N ILE A 273 2.08 -12.60 11.28
CA ILE A 273 2.83 -11.99 10.17
C ILE A 273 4.31 -11.99 10.59
N PRO A 274 5.22 -12.56 9.77
CA PRO A 274 6.63 -12.67 10.13
C PRO A 274 7.31 -11.31 10.21
N ALA A 275 8.54 -11.34 10.75
CA ALA A 275 9.42 -10.17 10.73
C ALA A 275 9.77 -9.76 9.30
N GLU A 276 9.91 -8.45 9.10
CA GLU A 276 10.29 -7.84 7.83
C GLU A 276 11.62 -7.09 7.99
N TYR A 277 12.50 -7.28 7.01
CA TYR A 277 13.76 -6.56 6.87
C TYR A 277 13.70 -5.78 5.57
N ARG A 278 13.99 -4.49 5.63
CA ARG A 278 14.00 -3.62 4.47
C ARG A 278 15.30 -2.82 4.49
N GLY A 279 15.96 -2.70 3.34
CA GLY A 279 17.21 -1.97 3.22
C GLY A 279 17.38 -1.38 1.84
N GLY A 280 17.99 -0.19 1.76
CA GLY A 280 18.21 0.48 0.50
C GLY A 280 19.33 1.51 0.52
N ILE A 281 19.74 1.92 -0.66
CA ILE A 281 20.78 2.93 -0.90
C ILE A 281 20.24 3.93 -1.91
N ALA A 282 20.50 5.22 -1.70
CA ALA A 282 20.19 6.27 -2.65
C ALA A 282 21.39 7.18 -2.90
N LEU A 283 21.56 7.59 -4.15
CA LEU A 283 22.53 8.58 -4.59
C LEU A 283 21.81 9.77 -5.20
N THR A 284 22.11 10.97 -4.73
CA THR A 284 21.54 12.21 -5.26
C THR A 284 22.62 13.05 -5.94
N PHE A 285 22.50 13.20 -7.25
CA PHE A 285 23.38 14.00 -8.10
C PHE A 285 22.87 15.43 -8.25
N ALA A 286 23.75 16.39 -7.96
CA ALA A 286 23.56 17.82 -8.06
C ALA A 286 22.26 18.33 -7.39
N ASN A 287 21.79 17.65 -6.34
CA ASN A 287 20.49 17.92 -5.70
C ASN A 287 19.26 17.82 -6.64
N LYS A 288 19.40 17.17 -7.80
CA LYS A 288 18.39 17.11 -8.86
C LYS A 288 17.94 15.70 -9.19
N LEU A 289 18.88 14.80 -9.45
CA LEU A 289 18.60 13.42 -9.84
C LEU A 289 18.92 12.51 -8.67
N THR A 290 17.93 11.77 -8.17
CA THR A 290 18.13 10.72 -7.17
C THR A 290 17.90 9.37 -7.84
N VAL A 291 18.81 8.43 -7.60
CA VAL A 291 18.66 7.02 -7.99
C VAL A 291 18.76 6.19 -6.73
N ASP A 292 17.89 5.21 -6.58
CA ASP A 292 17.86 4.33 -5.41
C ASP A 292 17.61 2.87 -5.79
N ALA A 293 17.98 2.01 -4.85
CA ALA A 293 17.75 0.58 -4.92
C ALA A 293 17.41 0.05 -3.53
N ASP A 294 16.37 -0.79 -3.47
CA ASP A 294 15.84 -1.35 -2.23
C ASP A 294 15.66 -2.87 -2.32
N TYR A 295 15.76 -3.52 -1.17
CA TYR A 295 15.47 -4.93 -0.96
C TYR A 295 14.61 -5.11 0.29
N ILE A 296 13.56 -5.92 0.16
CA ILE A 296 12.64 -6.28 1.25
C ILE A 296 12.65 -7.81 1.38
N LEU A 297 12.68 -8.32 2.61
CA LEU A 297 12.63 -9.74 2.94
C LEU A 297 11.64 -9.98 4.07
N GLN A 298 10.70 -10.93 3.89
CA GLN A 298 9.81 -11.39 4.96
C GLN A 298 9.93 -12.90 5.16
N GLN A 299 10.05 -13.34 6.42
CA GLN A 299 10.39 -14.72 6.77
C GLN A 299 9.17 -15.64 6.96
N TRP A 300 8.29 -15.73 5.95
CA TRP A 300 7.03 -16.49 6.00
C TRP A 300 7.19 -18.02 6.15
N SER A 301 8.35 -18.59 5.82
CA SER A 301 8.61 -20.03 6.02
C SER A 301 8.50 -20.50 7.49
N LYS A 302 8.51 -19.56 8.44
CA LYS A 302 8.32 -19.82 9.87
C LYS A 302 6.85 -19.74 10.32
N ALA A 303 5.95 -19.31 9.44
CA ALA A 303 4.52 -19.27 9.73
C ALA A 303 3.91 -20.69 9.61
N PRO A 304 3.04 -21.10 10.53
CA PRO A 304 2.57 -22.50 10.64
C PRO A 304 1.55 -22.93 9.57
N ASP A 305 1.24 -22.10 8.57
CA ASP A 305 0.09 -22.32 7.70
C ASP A 305 0.43 -23.11 6.43
N LYS A 306 -0.10 -24.34 6.36
CA LYS A 306 -0.19 -25.14 5.14
C LYS A 306 -1.66 -25.45 4.87
N TYR A 307 -2.20 -24.89 3.80
CA TYR A 307 -3.55 -25.17 3.33
C TYR A 307 -3.47 -25.95 2.02
N ASN A 308 -3.66 -27.27 2.07
CA ASN A 308 -3.66 -28.15 0.89
C ASN A 308 -2.42 -27.93 -0.02
N ASN A 309 -2.65 -27.35 -1.20
CA ASN A 309 -1.70 -27.06 -2.27
C ASN A 309 -1.09 -25.64 -2.18
N VAL A 310 -1.46 -24.86 -1.17
CA VAL A 310 -0.92 -23.54 -0.85
C VAL A 310 0.05 -23.65 0.32
N ARG A 311 1.24 -23.06 0.15
CA ARG A 311 2.27 -22.93 1.18
C ARG A 311 2.71 -21.48 1.30
N LEU A 312 2.97 -21.04 2.53
CA LEU A 312 3.63 -19.78 2.79
C LEU A 312 5.15 -19.99 2.77
N ILE A 313 5.85 -19.25 1.92
CA ILE A 313 7.32 -19.29 1.77
C ILE A 313 7.88 -17.88 1.88
N ASN A 314 9.17 -17.75 2.20
CA ASN A 314 9.79 -16.43 2.33
C ASN A 314 9.56 -15.59 1.07
N SER A 315 9.16 -14.33 1.27
CA SER A 315 8.99 -13.37 0.19
C SER A 315 10.19 -12.45 0.10
N SER A 316 10.47 -11.99 -1.11
CA SER A 316 11.49 -11.00 -1.37
C SER A 316 11.06 -10.04 -2.44
N ALA A 317 11.35 -8.75 -2.25
CA ALA A 317 11.04 -7.72 -3.22
C ALA A 317 12.26 -6.85 -3.50
N TYR A 318 12.42 -6.46 -4.77
CA TYR A 318 13.50 -5.63 -5.27
C TYR A 318 12.90 -4.39 -5.92
N GLY A 319 13.44 -3.23 -5.57
CA GLY A 319 13.02 -1.94 -6.12
C GLY A 319 14.20 -1.20 -6.73
N LEU A 320 13.98 -0.57 -7.88
CA LEU A 320 14.88 0.42 -8.44
C LEU A 320 14.08 1.68 -8.75
N GLY A 321 14.51 2.83 -8.23
CA GLY A 321 13.82 4.10 -8.37
C GLY A 321 14.70 5.19 -8.95
N VAL A 322 14.09 6.09 -9.72
CA VAL A 322 14.71 7.32 -10.21
C VAL A 322 13.76 8.49 -10.00
N GLN A 323 14.25 9.53 -9.33
CA GLN A 323 13.54 10.78 -9.08
C GLN A 323 14.30 11.95 -9.68
N TYR A 324 13.66 12.72 -10.55
CA TYR A 324 14.20 13.93 -11.14
C TYR A 324 13.46 15.20 -10.68
N ARG A 325 14.23 16.15 -10.15
CA ARG A 325 13.80 17.47 -9.69
C ARG A 325 14.58 18.53 -10.45
N PRO A 326 13.97 19.20 -11.44
CA PRO A 326 14.67 20.22 -12.22
C PRO A 326 15.25 21.35 -11.36
N TRP A 327 14.59 21.69 -10.24
CA TRP A 327 15.06 22.76 -9.35
C TRP A 327 14.59 22.58 -7.89
N LYS A 328 15.50 22.77 -6.92
CA LYS A 328 15.23 22.61 -5.47
C LYS A 328 14.79 23.93 -4.78
N GLN A 329 15.28 25.07 -5.26
CA GLN A 329 15.04 26.40 -4.67
C GLN A 329 14.22 27.31 -5.60
N VAL A 330 12.90 27.33 -5.41
CA VAL A 330 11.97 28.13 -6.22
C VAL A 330 11.73 29.45 -5.48
N ILE A 331 12.41 30.53 -5.89
CA ILE A 331 12.40 31.83 -5.18
C ILE A 331 11.53 32.88 -5.90
N THR A 332 11.27 32.79 -7.22
CA THR A 332 10.72 33.94 -7.98
C THR A 332 9.51 33.62 -8.88
N TYR A 333 8.50 34.48 -8.89
CA TYR A 333 7.24 34.33 -9.65
C TYR A 333 7.37 34.06 -11.16
N GLN A 334 8.55 34.24 -11.75
CA GLN A 334 8.85 34.09 -13.18
C GLN A 334 9.24 32.65 -13.62
N ASP A 335 9.31 31.71 -12.66
CA ASP A 335 9.70 30.32 -12.91
C ASP A 335 8.69 29.52 -13.77
N LYS A 336 9.18 28.77 -14.77
CA LYS A 336 8.37 27.90 -15.65
C LYS A 336 7.72 26.77 -14.83
N ILE A 337 6.51 26.34 -15.20
CA ILE A 337 5.76 25.26 -14.50
C ILE A 337 6.62 24.01 -14.26
N ILE A 338 7.44 23.62 -15.24
CA ILE A 338 8.32 22.44 -15.16
C ILE A 338 9.31 22.49 -14.00
N GLN A 339 9.73 23.67 -13.54
CA GLN A 339 10.64 23.83 -12.40
C GLN A 339 9.96 23.50 -11.05
N ARG A 340 8.64 23.31 -11.07
CA ARG A 340 7.81 22.97 -9.90
C ARG A 340 7.34 21.52 -9.94
N MET A 341 7.82 20.77 -10.93
CA MET A 341 7.48 19.36 -11.12
C MET A 341 8.56 18.47 -10.51
N LEU A 342 8.10 17.31 -10.08
CA LEU A 342 8.86 16.15 -9.68
C LEU A 342 8.50 15.06 -10.69
N PHE A 343 9.49 14.39 -11.26
CA PHE A 343 9.27 13.26 -12.14
C PHE A 343 9.90 12.02 -11.54
N GLU A 344 9.20 10.90 -11.63
CA GLU A 344 9.61 9.66 -11.00
C GLU A 344 9.37 8.50 -11.97
N ALA A 345 10.26 7.53 -11.92
CA ALA A 345 10.10 6.25 -12.58
C ALA A 345 10.71 5.15 -11.70
N GLY A 346 10.19 3.95 -11.79
CA GLY A 346 10.71 2.84 -11.00
C GLY A 346 10.38 1.48 -11.59
N PHE A 347 11.05 0.47 -11.07
CA PHE A 347 10.86 -0.94 -11.40
C PHE A 347 10.73 -1.74 -10.10
N VAL A 348 9.84 -2.71 -10.11
CA VAL A 348 9.53 -3.58 -8.97
C VAL A 348 9.52 -5.03 -9.43
N TYR A 349 10.19 -5.88 -8.65
CA TYR A 349 10.11 -7.33 -8.77
C TYR A 349 9.82 -7.92 -7.39
N ASP A 350 8.70 -8.60 -7.23
CA ASP A 350 8.25 -9.19 -5.97
C ASP A 350 8.01 -10.69 -6.14
N ASP A 351 8.76 -11.49 -5.39
CA ASP A 351 8.48 -12.89 -5.15
C ASP A 351 7.56 -12.98 -3.93
N SER A 352 6.29 -13.28 -4.17
CA SER A 352 5.24 -13.30 -3.15
C SER A 352 5.49 -14.37 -2.10
N TYR A 353 4.89 -14.20 -0.94
CA TYR A 353 4.91 -15.21 0.11
C TYR A 353 4.06 -16.45 -0.21
N LEU A 354 3.31 -16.41 -1.33
CA LEU A 354 2.41 -17.48 -1.76
C LEU A 354 3.10 -18.42 -2.75
N GLN A 355 3.08 -19.71 -2.42
CA GLN A 355 3.40 -20.80 -3.33
C GLN A 355 2.17 -21.68 -3.53
N ILE A 356 1.71 -21.80 -4.78
CA ILE A 356 0.53 -22.61 -5.16
C ILE A 356 0.98 -23.69 -6.13
N ASN A 357 0.63 -24.95 -5.85
CA ASN A 357 1.04 -26.10 -6.68
C ASN A 357 2.56 -26.18 -6.92
N GLY A 358 3.37 -25.75 -5.94
CA GLY A 358 4.83 -25.74 -6.03
C GLY A 358 5.43 -24.58 -6.84
N GLN A 359 4.61 -23.69 -7.39
CA GLN A 359 5.04 -22.48 -8.10
C GLN A 359 4.82 -21.24 -7.23
N GLN A 360 5.85 -20.41 -7.08
CA GLN A 360 5.75 -19.15 -6.35
C GLN A 360 5.08 -18.10 -7.23
N VAL A 361 4.17 -17.33 -6.64
CA VAL A 361 3.53 -16.19 -7.31
C VAL A 361 4.54 -15.06 -7.41
N LYS A 362 4.63 -14.45 -8.58
CA LYS A 362 5.58 -13.37 -8.89
C LYS A 362 4.83 -12.15 -9.40
N ASP A 363 5.27 -10.96 -9.02
CA ASP A 363 4.77 -9.69 -9.52
C ASP A 363 5.93 -8.86 -10.09
N MET A 364 5.77 -8.45 -11.34
CA MET A 364 6.71 -7.57 -12.02
C MET A 364 5.99 -6.31 -12.45
N GLY A 365 6.50 -5.15 -12.04
CA GLY A 365 5.85 -3.88 -12.30
C GLY A 365 6.84 -2.77 -12.67
N PHE A 366 6.33 -1.80 -13.40
CA PHE A 366 6.99 -0.54 -13.66
C PHE A 366 6.11 0.61 -13.16
N THR A 367 6.74 1.65 -12.64
CA THR A 367 6.06 2.81 -12.07
C THR A 367 6.48 4.09 -12.75
N LEU A 368 5.53 5.03 -12.86
CA LEU A 368 5.74 6.40 -13.28
C LEU A 368 5.09 7.33 -12.27
N GLY A 369 5.68 8.47 -12.00
CA GLY A 369 5.10 9.46 -11.10
C GLY A 369 5.37 10.89 -11.52
N ALA A 370 4.43 11.75 -11.18
CA ALA A 370 4.57 13.19 -11.32
C ALA A 370 4.03 13.89 -10.08
N GLY A 371 4.85 14.74 -9.47
CA GLY A 371 4.47 15.59 -8.35
C GLY A 371 4.50 17.06 -8.74
N PHE A 372 3.52 17.84 -8.29
CA PHE A 372 3.44 19.27 -8.50
C PHE A 372 3.36 20.01 -7.18
N TYR A 373 4.28 20.96 -6.98
CA TYR A 373 4.28 21.84 -5.81
C TYR A 373 3.58 23.16 -6.14
N ASN A 374 2.43 23.46 -5.51
CA ASN A 374 1.76 24.74 -5.70
C ASN A 374 2.60 25.92 -5.12
N ARG A 375 2.29 27.18 -5.40
CA ARG A 375 2.80 28.37 -4.70
C ARG A 375 1.69 28.90 -3.77
N PRO A 376 1.97 29.18 -2.49
CA PRO A 376 3.25 29.16 -1.77
C PRO A 376 3.60 27.81 -1.11
N ARG A 377 3.47 26.70 -1.84
CA ARG A 377 3.63 25.30 -1.40
C ARG A 377 2.59 24.80 -0.39
N THR A 378 1.55 25.56 -0.10
CA THR A 378 0.45 25.14 0.80
C THR A 378 -0.26 23.87 0.35
N VAL A 379 -0.34 23.64 -0.96
CA VAL A 379 -0.94 22.42 -1.55
C VAL A 379 0.05 21.84 -2.53
N SER A 380 0.29 20.54 -2.48
CA SER A 380 0.98 19.78 -3.51
C SER A 380 0.09 18.61 -3.92
N VAL A 381 0.19 18.21 -5.18
CA VAL A 381 -0.53 17.04 -5.70
C VAL A 381 0.51 16.13 -6.31
N SER A 382 0.37 14.83 -6.12
CA SER A 382 1.16 13.85 -6.89
C SER A 382 0.27 12.75 -7.43
N MET A 383 0.67 12.26 -8.59
CA MET A 383 0.06 11.14 -9.27
C MET A 383 1.13 10.07 -9.47
N GLY A 384 0.77 8.81 -9.23
CA GLY A 384 1.58 7.65 -9.55
C GLY A 384 0.79 6.69 -10.43
N LEU A 385 1.47 6.03 -11.34
CA LEU A 385 0.95 4.93 -12.14
C LEU A 385 1.87 3.73 -11.93
N ARG A 386 1.29 2.56 -11.67
CA ARG A 386 1.99 1.28 -11.67
C ARG A 386 1.31 0.37 -12.67
N PHE A 387 2.07 -0.24 -13.55
CA PHE A 387 1.58 -1.26 -14.47
C PHE A 387 2.45 -2.49 -14.36
N GLY A 388 1.83 -3.65 -14.37
CA GLY A 388 2.55 -4.89 -14.09
C GLY A 388 1.74 -6.14 -14.39
N ASN A 389 2.40 -7.27 -14.16
CA ASN A 389 1.82 -8.58 -14.27
C ASN A 389 2.16 -9.39 -13.02
N LYS A 390 1.12 -9.94 -12.40
CA LYS A 390 1.22 -10.84 -11.25
C LYS A 390 0.72 -12.22 -11.64
N GLY A 391 1.46 -13.26 -11.31
CA GLY A 391 1.01 -14.63 -11.58
C GLY A 391 2.08 -15.70 -11.37
N MET A 392 1.82 -16.88 -11.90
CA MET A 392 2.71 -18.04 -11.82
C MET A 392 3.05 -18.54 -13.23
N GLN A 393 4.16 -19.24 -13.37
CA GLN A 393 4.48 -19.95 -14.61
C GLN A 393 3.81 -21.33 -14.60
N GLY A 394 2.99 -21.65 -15.63
CA GLY A 394 2.42 -22.99 -15.80
C GLY A 394 1.13 -23.01 -16.62
N ALA A 395 0.73 -24.21 -17.08
CA ALA A 395 -0.45 -24.38 -17.95
C ALA A 395 -1.79 -24.04 -17.26
N ASN A 396 -1.86 -24.07 -15.93
CA ASN A 396 -3.07 -23.78 -15.14
C ASN A 396 -2.90 -22.53 -14.25
N SER A 397 -2.03 -21.59 -14.64
CA SER A 397 -1.80 -20.36 -13.87
C SER A 397 -2.88 -19.31 -14.14
N ILE A 398 -3.28 -18.60 -13.09
CA ILE A 398 -4.06 -17.36 -13.22
C ILE A 398 -3.06 -16.20 -13.29
N ASN A 399 -3.12 -15.39 -14.34
CA ASN A 399 -2.28 -14.21 -14.50
C ASN A 399 -3.13 -12.94 -14.41
N GLU A 400 -2.65 -11.95 -13.68
CA GLU A 400 -3.29 -10.67 -13.48
C GLU A 400 -2.43 -9.58 -14.12
N SER A 401 -2.88 -9.03 -15.24
CA SER A 401 -2.29 -7.81 -15.82
C SER A 401 -3.01 -6.61 -15.25
N TYR A 402 -2.30 -5.70 -14.58
CA TYR A 402 -2.94 -4.61 -13.85
C TYR A 402 -2.35 -3.24 -14.20
N THR A 403 -3.18 -2.21 -14.03
CA THR A 403 -2.80 -0.81 -13.97
C THR A 403 -3.39 -0.21 -12.70
N GLN A 404 -2.54 0.42 -11.90
CA GLN A 404 -2.91 1.03 -10.64
C GLN A 404 -2.55 2.52 -10.66
N LEU A 405 -3.53 3.36 -10.37
CA LEU A 405 -3.40 4.81 -10.25
C LEU A 405 -3.36 5.19 -8.77
N TYR A 406 -2.42 6.05 -8.40
CA TYR A 406 -2.31 6.67 -7.08
C TYR A 406 -2.54 8.18 -7.23
N LEU A 407 -3.43 8.73 -6.41
CA LEU A 407 -3.68 10.16 -6.32
C LEU A 407 -3.41 10.61 -4.90
N ASN A 408 -2.59 11.65 -4.75
CA ASN A 408 -2.18 12.14 -3.45
C ASN A 408 -2.35 13.65 -3.37
N LEU A 409 -2.94 14.09 -2.26
CA LEU A 409 -3.08 15.50 -1.90
C LEU A 409 -2.28 15.78 -0.65
N ILE A 410 -1.32 16.69 -0.75
CA ILE A 410 -0.44 17.08 0.35
C ILE A 410 -0.72 18.54 0.71
N LEU A 411 -1.19 18.76 1.93
CA LEU A 411 -1.35 20.07 2.54
C LEU A 411 -0.13 20.42 3.39
N ARG A 412 0.29 21.68 3.34
CA ARG A 412 1.42 22.21 4.11
C ARG A 412 0.98 23.41 4.94
N ASN A 413 1.54 23.51 6.14
CA ASN A 413 1.32 24.61 7.09
C ASN A 413 -0.14 24.76 7.55
N ILE A 414 -0.83 23.63 7.74
CA ILE A 414 -2.25 23.57 8.13
C ILE A 414 -2.57 24.20 9.49
N TRP A 415 -1.60 24.30 10.42
CA TRP A 415 -1.83 24.78 11.80
C TRP A 415 -1.35 26.22 12.09
N PHE A 416 -0.70 26.91 11.14
CA PHE A 416 -0.11 28.23 11.39
C PHE A 416 -0.46 29.28 10.34
N VAL A 417 -1.64 29.18 9.72
CA VAL A 417 -2.16 30.30 8.92
C VAL A 417 -2.66 31.37 9.89
N ARG A 418 -1.78 32.32 10.28
CA ARG A 418 -2.24 33.56 10.92
C ARG A 418 -3.22 34.23 9.95
N GLN A 419 -4.49 34.27 10.33
CA GLN A 419 -5.46 35.11 9.63
C GLN A 419 -5.00 36.56 9.84
N LYS A 420 -4.79 37.30 8.76
CA LYS A 420 -4.73 38.76 8.87
C LYS A 420 -6.16 39.19 9.21
N TYR A 421 -6.35 39.79 10.37
CA TYR A 421 -7.52 40.61 10.63
C TYR A 421 -7.36 41.88 9.78
N ASP A 422 -8.34 42.15 8.92
CA ASP A 422 -8.47 43.42 8.18
C ASP A 422 -9.07 44.50 9.09
#